data_AF-A0AAD6JY74-F1
#
_entry.id   AF-A0AAD6JY74-F1
#
_cell.length_a   1.000
_cell.length_b   1.000
_cell.length_c   1.000
_cell.angle_alpha   90.00
_cell.angle_beta   90.00
_cell.angle_gamma   90.00
#
_symmetry.space_group_name_H-M   'P 1'
#
loop_
_entity.id
_entity.type
_entity.pdbx_description
1 polymer ?
#
loop_
_entity_poly.entity_id
_entity_poly.type
_entity_poly.pdbx_seq_one_letter_code
_entity_poly.pdbx_strand_id
1 'polypeptide(L)'
;MSFQSPESSPSSILLEDFGQKVDLTRRIREVLINYPEGTTVLKELIQNADDAGATVVRLCLDRRQHSTTSLLSPSLSAFQGPALLSYNDAVFTEEDFTSISRIGGSVKHNQATKTGRFGVGFNSVYHLTDLPSFVSGNYIVMFDPQGAYLPNVNSSNPGKRIDFVSTKALSFYRDQFEPYVVFGCDMEKAVSGYIVSVPVAGFESSERE
;
A
#
# COMPACT_ATOMS: atom_id res chain seq x y z
N MET A 1 6.75 -21.63 -67.51
CA MET A 1 6.28 -20.37 -66.89
C MET A 1 5.34 -20.74 -65.78
N SER A 2 5.80 -20.48 -64.57
CA SER A 2 5.16 -20.76 -63.29
C SER A 2 4.10 -19.72 -63.01
N PHE A 3 2.90 -20.13 -62.58
CA PHE A 3 2.06 -19.27 -61.74
C PHE A 3 1.24 -20.17 -60.80
N GLN A 4 1.64 -20.14 -59.54
CA GLN A 4 0.92 -20.71 -58.41
C GLN A 4 0.45 -19.53 -57.54
N SER A 5 -0.86 -19.51 -57.30
CA SER A 5 -1.64 -18.85 -56.24
C SER A 5 -1.51 -17.35 -55.97
N PRO A 6 -2.64 -16.68 -55.67
CA PRO A 6 -2.75 -15.87 -54.48
C PRO A 6 -3.58 -16.66 -53.46
N GLU A 7 -2.92 -17.16 -52.42
CA GLU A 7 -3.60 -17.63 -51.22
C GLU A 7 -4.48 -16.49 -50.68
N SER A 8 -5.76 -16.79 -50.45
CA SER A 8 -6.66 -15.92 -49.72
C SER A 8 -6.05 -15.63 -48.35
N SER A 9 -5.71 -14.36 -48.09
CA SER A 9 -5.30 -13.89 -46.77
C SER A 9 -6.31 -14.40 -45.72
N PRO A 10 -5.88 -15.05 -44.64
CA PRO A 10 -6.81 -15.47 -43.60
C PRO A 10 -7.52 -14.23 -43.09
N SER A 11 -8.83 -14.23 -43.27
CA SER A 11 -9.78 -13.28 -42.71
C SER A 11 -9.32 -12.88 -41.31
N SER A 12 -9.16 -11.57 -41.08
CA SER A 12 -8.73 -10.97 -39.82
C SER A 12 -9.23 -11.76 -38.61
N ILE A 13 -8.33 -12.55 -38.02
CA ILE A 13 -8.63 -13.37 -36.85
C ILE A 13 -8.90 -12.40 -35.71
N LEU A 14 -10.11 -12.44 -35.15
CA LEU A 14 -10.45 -11.76 -33.90
C LEU A 14 -9.73 -12.49 -32.76
N LEU A 15 -8.54 -12.01 -32.43
CA LEU A 15 -7.78 -12.44 -31.26
C LEU A 15 -8.24 -11.55 -30.09
N GLU A 16 -9.04 -12.11 -29.21
CA GLU A 16 -9.41 -11.47 -27.94
C GLU A 16 -8.44 -11.88 -26.85
N ASP A 17 -8.00 -10.92 -26.03
CA ASP A 17 -7.18 -11.21 -24.86
C ASP A 17 -7.99 -12.02 -23.84
N PHE A 18 -7.55 -13.25 -23.60
CA PHE A 18 -8.19 -14.18 -22.65
C PHE A 18 -7.17 -14.74 -21.67
N GLY A 19 -7.53 -14.78 -20.38
CA GLY A 19 -6.64 -15.25 -19.33
C GLY A 19 -7.33 -15.33 -17.97
N GLN A 20 -6.72 -16.09 -17.05
CA GLN A 20 -7.19 -16.19 -15.68
C GLN A 20 -6.87 -14.90 -14.91
N LYS A 21 -7.82 -14.43 -14.09
CA LYS A 21 -7.66 -13.27 -13.22
C LYS A 21 -7.71 -13.73 -11.76
N VAL A 22 -6.83 -13.18 -10.93
CA VAL A 22 -6.87 -13.36 -9.48
C VAL A 22 -7.54 -12.14 -8.86
N ASP A 23 -8.57 -12.36 -8.06
CA ASP A 23 -9.20 -11.30 -7.28
C ASP A 23 -8.29 -10.92 -6.10
N LEU A 24 -7.82 -9.67 -6.10
CA LEU A 24 -6.93 -9.15 -5.07
C LEU A 24 -7.54 -9.23 -3.67
N THR A 25 -8.83 -8.90 -3.55
CA THR A 25 -9.54 -8.90 -2.26
C THR A 25 -9.71 -10.33 -1.75
N ARG A 26 -9.89 -11.31 -2.64
CA ARG A 26 -9.90 -12.73 -2.29
C ARG A 26 -8.53 -13.16 -1.79
N ARG A 27 -7.45 -12.76 -2.48
CA ARG A 27 -6.09 -13.11 -2.08
C ARG A 27 -5.71 -12.53 -0.71
N ILE A 28 -6.10 -11.28 -0.44
CA ILE A 28 -5.93 -10.66 0.89
C ILE A 28 -6.70 -11.48 1.93
N ARG A 29 -7.98 -11.79 1.69
CA ARG A 29 -8.78 -12.63 2.60
C ARG A 29 -8.12 -13.99 2.88
N GLU A 30 -7.59 -14.66 1.88
CA GLU A 30 -6.86 -15.92 2.04
C GLU A 30 -5.61 -15.76 2.92
N VAL A 31 -4.88 -14.64 2.79
CA VAL A 31 -3.76 -14.32 3.68
C VAL A 31 -4.26 -14.12 5.11
N LEU A 32 -5.29 -13.30 5.31
CA LEU A 32 -5.82 -12.98 6.65
C LEU A 32 -6.34 -14.23 7.39
N ILE A 33 -6.94 -15.20 6.69
CA ILE A 33 -7.38 -16.46 7.31
C ILE A 33 -6.20 -17.25 7.90
N ASN A 34 -5.03 -17.18 7.26
CA ASN A 34 -3.84 -17.90 7.70
C ASN A 34 -3.03 -17.14 8.78
N TYR A 35 -3.41 -15.89 9.07
CA TYR A 35 -2.75 -15.01 10.02
C TYR A 35 -3.77 -14.60 11.09
N PRO A 36 -3.97 -15.37 12.17
CA PRO A 36 -5.00 -15.07 13.17
C PRO A 36 -4.80 -13.68 13.79
N GLU A 37 -5.94 -13.01 14.06
CA GLU A 37 -6.02 -11.65 14.62
C GLU A 37 -5.22 -11.52 15.93
N GLY A 38 -4.58 -10.36 16.14
CA GLY A 38 -3.86 -10.04 17.37
C GLY A 38 -2.53 -9.31 17.14
N THR A 39 -1.51 -9.63 17.95
CA THR A 39 -0.16 -9.00 17.90
C THR A 39 0.62 -9.25 16.60
N THR A 40 0.07 -10.06 15.70
CA THR A 40 0.65 -10.41 14.40
C THR A 40 1.03 -9.18 13.59
N VAL A 41 0.18 -8.15 13.53
CA VAL A 41 0.50 -6.91 12.77
C VAL A 41 1.76 -6.23 13.29
N LEU A 42 1.91 -6.11 14.62
CA LEU A 42 3.09 -5.48 15.21
C LEU A 42 4.36 -6.29 14.95
N LYS A 43 4.27 -7.63 15.04
CA LYS A 43 5.40 -8.52 14.75
C LYS A 43 5.85 -8.40 13.30
N GLU A 44 4.90 -8.38 12.36
CA GLU A 44 5.19 -8.23 10.93
C GLU A 44 5.81 -6.87 10.62
N LEU A 45 5.35 -5.77 11.25
CA LEU A 45 5.96 -4.46 11.08
C LEU A 45 7.41 -4.40 11.60
N ILE A 46 7.69 -5.06 12.74
CA ILE A 46 9.04 -5.16 13.29
C ILE A 46 9.92 -6.04 12.39
N GLN A 47 9.40 -7.18 11.91
CA GLN A 47 10.13 -8.07 11.03
C GLN A 47 10.46 -7.42 9.68
N ASN A 48 9.53 -6.65 9.12
CA ASN A 48 9.79 -5.85 7.91
C ASN A 48 10.94 -4.85 8.12
N ALA A 49 11.04 -4.25 9.31
CA ALA A 49 12.13 -3.35 9.65
C ALA A 49 13.48 -4.10 9.79
N ASP A 50 13.48 -5.26 10.45
CA ASP A 50 14.65 -6.14 10.59
C ASP A 50 15.18 -6.61 9.21
N ASP A 51 14.28 -7.09 8.35
CA ASP A 51 14.59 -7.52 6.97
C ASP A 51 15.14 -6.38 6.10
N ALA A 52 14.73 -5.14 6.39
CA ALA A 52 15.23 -3.94 5.74
C ALA A 52 16.57 -3.46 6.31
N GLY A 53 17.06 -4.06 7.40
CA GLY A 53 18.30 -3.67 8.07
C GLY A 53 18.15 -2.39 8.90
N ALA A 54 16.94 -2.06 9.34
CA ALA A 54 16.69 -0.93 10.22
C ALA A 54 17.38 -1.13 11.58
N THR A 55 17.87 -0.03 12.17
CA THR A 55 18.44 -0.03 13.52
C THR A 55 17.50 0.57 14.55
N VAL A 56 16.46 1.29 14.08
CA VAL A 56 15.47 1.94 14.91
C VAL A 56 14.08 1.56 14.43
N VAL A 57 13.22 1.15 15.36
CA VAL A 57 11.79 1.00 15.14
C VAL A 57 11.04 1.84 16.18
N ARG A 58 10.01 2.56 15.76
CA ARG A 58 9.09 3.28 16.64
C ARG A 58 7.66 2.88 16.32
N LEU A 59 6.90 2.55 17.35
CA LEU A 59 5.47 2.28 17.25
C LEU A 59 4.72 3.38 17.99
N CYS A 60 3.67 3.92 17.39
CA CYS A 60 2.84 4.96 17.97
C CYS A 60 1.37 4.63 17.75
N LEU A 61 0.59 4.62 18.84
CA LEU A 61 -0.85 4.69 18.74
C LEU A 61 -1.22 6.18 18.68
N ASP A 62 -1.45 6.67 17.48
CA ASP A 62 -1.87 8.05 17.25
C ASP A 62 -3.37 8.18 17.48
N ARG A 63 -3.76 9.03 18.42
CA ARG A 63 -5.17 9.31 18.77
C ARG A 63 -5.68 10.62 18.17
N ARG A 64 -4.90 11.29 17.32
CA ARG A 64 -5.31 12.54 16.68
C ARG A 64 -6.50 12.30 15.74
N GLN A 65 -7.35 13.34 15.65
CA GLN A 65 -8.39 13.44 14.63
C GLN A 65 -7.99 14.60 13.71
N HIS A 66 -7.90 14.32 12.41
CA HIS A 66 -7.47 15.26 11.39
C HIS A 66 -8.65 15.88 10.65
N SER A 67 -8.41 17.06 10.06
CA SER A 67 -9.40 17.72 9.20
C SER A 67 -9.71 16.88 7.97
N THR A 68 -10.86 17.12 7.34
CA THR A 68 -11.35 16.38 6.17
C THR A 68 -11.76 17.30 5.02
N THR A 69 -11.26 18.54 5.01
CA THR A 69 -11.67 19.60 4.08
C THR A 69 -10.90 19.52 2.75
N SER A 70 -9.63 19.10 2.79
CA SER A 70 -8.73 19.05 1.62
C SER A 70 -8.16 17.65 1.40
N LEU A 71 -9.03 16.71 1.04
CA LEU A 71 -8.68 15.31 0.77
C LEU A 71 -8.67 14.99 -0.73
N LEU A 72 -8.00 13.90 -1.13
CA LEU A 72 -7.99 13.45 -2.54
C LEU A 72 -9.37 12.99 -3.03
N SER A 73 -10.22 12.55 -2.11
CA SER A 73 -11.64 12.25 -2.32
C SER A 73 -12.41 12.39 -1.00
N PRO A 74 -13.73 12.64 -1.03
CA PRO A 74 -14.53 12.77 0.20
C PRO A 74 -14.57 11.49 1.05
N SER A 75 -14.50 10.30 0.43
CA SER A 75 -14.55 9.01 1.12
C SER A 75 -13.32 8.75 2.00
N LEU A 76 -12.22 9.47 1.79
CA LEU A 76 -11.02 9.38 2.63
C LEU A 76 -11.20 9.98 4.03
N SER A 77 -12.30 10.72 4.26
CA SER A 77 -12.63 11.25 5.59
C SER A 77 -12.73 10.16 6.67
N ALA A 78 -13.12 8.94 6.29
CA ALA A 78 -13.19 7.79 7.19
C ALA A 78 -11.81 7.35 7.76
N PHE A 79 -10.71 7.80 7.15
CA PHE A 79 -9.34 7.39 7.50
C PHE A 79 -8.52 8.53 8.13
N GLN A 80 -9.15 9.65 8.48
CA GLN A 80 -8.51 10.81 9.12
C GLN A 80 -8.54 10.76 10.66
N GLY A 81 -8.98 9.65 11.24
CA GLY A 81 -9.03 9.45 12.70
C GLY A 81 -7.79 8.73 13.25
N PRO A 82 -7.92 8.13 14.45
CA PRO A 82 -6.84 7.39 15.11
C PRO A 82 -6.20 6.31 14.24
N ALA A 83 -4.89 6.14 14.39
CA ALA A 83 -4.10 5.22 13.58
C ALA A 83 -3.00 4.54 14.40
N LEU A 84 -2.69 3.30 14.04
CA LEU A 84 -1.42 2.68 14.40
C LEU A 84 -0.37 3.14 13.40
N LEU A 85 0.64 3.85 13.88
CA LEU A 85 1.77 4.32 13.09
C LEU A 85 3.03 3.52 13.46
N SER A 86 3.81 3.15 12.44
CA SER A 86 5.12 2.52 12.62
C SER A 86 6.16 3.27 11.82
N TYR A 87 7.32 3.54 12.41
CA TYR A 87 8.49 4.10 11.74
C TYR A 87 9.66 3.14 11.87
N ASN A 88 10.47 3.06 10.82
CA ASN A 88 11.83 2.56 10.89
C ASN A 88 12.77 3.41 10.02
N ASP A 89 14.06 3.35 10.33
CA ASP A 89 15.11 4.15 9.68
C ASP A 89 15.67 3.55 8.38
N ALA A 90 15.08 2.45 7.88
CA ALA A 90 15.36 1.97 6.54
C ALA A 90 14.57 2.76 5.48
N VAL A 91 15.14 2.94 4.29
CA VAL A 91 14.51 3.65 3.17
C VAL A 91 14.20 2.66 2.06
N PHE A 92 12.97 2.72 1.52
CA PHE A 92 12.58 1.89 0.39
C PHE A 92 13.45 2.17 -0.84
N THR A 93 13.90 1.10 -1.49
CA THR A 93 14.46 1.14 -2.83
C THR A 93 13.36 1.03 -3.90
N GLU A 94 13.65 1.36 -5.16
CA GLU A 94 12.72 1.13 -6.28
C GLU A 94 12.36 -0.36 -6.46
N GLU A 95 13.26 -1.29 -6.08
CA GLU A 95 12.95 -2.72 -6.04
C GLU A 95 11.87 -3.00 -4.99
N ASP A 96 12.00 -2.42 -3.79
CA ASP A 96 11.01 -2.61 -2.71
C ASP A 96 9.62 -2.04 -3.11
N PHE A 97 9.57 -0.88 -3.79
CA PHE A 97 8.32 -0.33 -4.34
C PHE A 97 7.69 -1.25 -5.39
N THR A 98 8.51 -1.87 -6.24
CA THR A 98 8.01 -2.83 -7.24
C THR A 98 7.50 -4.10 -6.56
N SER A 99 8.21 -4.61 -5.56
CA SER A 99 7.87 -5.82 -4.81
C SER A 99 6.58 -5.66 -4.00
N ILE A 100 6.42 -4.55 -3.27
CA ILE A 100 5.24 -4.34 -2.41
C ILE A 100 3.93 -4.21 -3.20
N SER A 101 3.99 -3.81 -4.48
CA SER A 101 2.82 -3.72 -5.36
C SER A 101 2.27 -5.10 -5.81
N ARG A 102 3.04 -6.18 -5.64
CA ARG A 102 2.71 -7.52 -6.15
C ARG A 102 2.27 -8.45 -5.03
N ILE A 103 0.97 -8.53 -4.78
CA ILE A 103 0.43 -9.50 -3.81
C ILE A 103 0.58 -10.94 -4.33
N GLY A 104 1.35 -11.77 -3.61
CA GLY A 104 1.50 -13.20 -3.93
C GLY A 104 2.42 -13.54 -5.11
N GLY A 105 3.10 -12.54 -5.70
CA GLY A 105 4.12 -12.75 -6.73
C GLY A 105 5.46 -13.09 -6.11
N SER A 106 5.63 -14.31 -5.61
CA SER A 106 6.93 -14.81 -5.14
C SER A 106 7.91 -14.89 -6.32
N VAL A 107 8.61 -13.80 -6.65
CA VAL A 107 9.70 -13.83 -7.65
C VAL A 107 10.97 -14.53 -7.10
N LYS A 108 10.94 -15.06 -5.87
CA LYS A 108 12.12 -15.63 -5.21
C LYS A 108 11.98 -17.13 -4.95
N HIS A 109 12.08 -17.94 -6.01
CA HIS A 109 12.41 -19.37 -5.87
C HIS A 109 13.92 -19.61 -5.60
N ASN A 110 14.78 -18.58 -5.66
CA ASN A 110 16.24 -18.72 -5.58
C ASN A 110 16.95 -17.99 -4.42
N GLN A 111 16.25 -17.45 -3.43
CA GLN A 111 16.87 -16.90 -2.20
C GLN A 111 16.14 -17.40 -0.96
N ALA A 112 16.45 -18.63 -0.55
CA ALA A 112 15.92 -19.30 0.64
C ALA A 112 16.32 -18.63 1.98
N THR A 113 17.01 -17.49 1.97
CA THR A 113 17.43 -16.73 3.15
C THR A 113 16.71 -15.39 3.33
N LYS A 114 15.82 -14.98 2.41
CA LYS A 114 15.08 -13.69 2.48
C LYS A 114 13.57 -13.89 2.54
N THR A 115 13.15 -14.76 3.45
CA THR A 115 11.75 -15.12 3.72
C THR A 115 11.03 -13.95 4.43
N GLY A 116 10.75 -12.85 3.72
CA GLY A 116 10.02 -11.74 4.35
C GLY A 116 9.96 -10.41 3.62
N ARG A 117 10.68 -10.22 2.51
CA ARG A 117 10.82 -8.90 1.86
C ARG A 117 9.63 -8.49 0.96
N PHE A 118 8.43 -8.46 1.53
CA PHE A 118 7.15 -7.99 0.97
C PHE A 118 6.36 -8.99 0.11
N GLY A 119 5.18 -9.36 0.61
CA GLY A 119 4.16 -10.11 -0.14
C GLY A 119 3.07 -10.73 0.74
N VAL A 120 3.37 -11.02 2.02
CA VAL A 120 2.40 -11.60 2.97
C VAL A 120 2.32 -10.80 4.27
N GLY A 121 3.48 -10.45 4.86
CA GLY A 121 3.54 -9.77 6.16
C GLY A 121 2.89 -8.38 6.20
N PHE A 122 3.15 -7.53 5.20
CA PHE A 122 2.48 -6.23 5.10
C PHE A 122 0.96 -6.37 4.99
N ASN A 123 0.44 -7.42 4.34
CA ASN A 123 -1.01 -7.60 4.20
C ASN A 123 -1.71 -7.89 5.54
N SER A 124 -0.98 -8.25 6.60
CA SER A 124 -1.56 -8.38 7.93
C SER A 124 -2.22 -7.09 8.43
N VAL A 125 -1.79 -5.92 7.95
CA VAL A 125 -2.41 -4.63 8.31
C VAL A 125 -3.89 -4.55 7.90
N TYR A 126 -4.32 -5.34 6.92
CA TYR A 126 -5.73 -5.41 6.50
C TYR A 126 -6.65 -6.04 7.55
N HIS A 127 -6.13 -6.60 8.66
CA HIS A 127 -6.94 -6.91 9.83
C HIS A 127 -7.46 -5.66 10.54
N LEU A 128 -6.80 -4.51 10.38
CA LEU A 128 -7.09 -3.29 11.13
C LEU A 128 -7.64 -2.16 10.27
N THR A 129 -7.38 -2.19 8.96
CA THR A 129 -7.75 -1.10 8.05
C THR A 129 -8.04 -1.60 6.64
N ASP A 130 -8.96 -0.93 5.94
CA ASP A 130 -9.18 -1.16 4.51
C ASP A 130 -8.27 -0.32 3.61
N LEU A 131 -7.57 0.68 4.17
CA LEU A 131 -6.75 1.63 3.43
C LEU A 131 -5.36 1.83 4.06
N PRO A 132 -4.51 0.80 4.08
CA PRO A 132 -3.16 0.96 4.57
C PRO A 132 -2.34 1.84 3.64
N SER A 133 -1.42 2.58 4.24
CA SER A 133 -0.57 3.51 3.52
C SER A 133 0.81 3.60 4.13
N PHE A 134 1.75 4.12 3.36
CA PHE A 134 3.09 4.38 3.85
C PHE A 134 3.79 5.53 3.15
N VAL A 135 4.81 6.07 3.81
CA VAL A 135 5.69 7.12 3.31
C VAL A 135 7.14 6.64 3.37
N SER A 136 7.87 6.80 2.27
CA SER A 136 9.33 6.59 2.22
C SER A 136 9.95 7.40 1.09
N GLY A 137 11.09 8.04 1.35
CA GLY A 137 11.71 8.95 0.39
C GLY A 137 10.73 10.07 0.00
N ASN A 138 10.50 10.25 -1.30
CA ASN A 138 9.63 11.31 -1.82
C ASN A 138 8.17 10.87 -1.96
N TYR A 139 7.85 9.63 -1.61
CA TYR A 139 6.59 9.01 -1.98
C TYR A 139 5.71 8.71 -0.79
N ILE A 140 4.43 9.03 -0.94
CA ILE A 140 3.35 8.38 -0.21
C ILE A 140 2.72 7.33 -1.13
N VAL A 141 2.40 6.16 -0.57
CA VAL A 141 1.68 5.09 -1.24
C VAL A 141 0.45 4.72 -0.41
N MET A 142 -0.70 4.59 -1.06
CA MET A 142 -1.97 4.16 -0.45
C MET A 142 -2.51 2.99 -1.25
N PHE A 143 -2.96 1.94 -0.55
CA PHE A 143 -3.57 0.77 -1.17
C PHE A 143 -5.06 0.73 -0.88
N ASP A 144 -5.87 0.62 -1.94
CA ASP A 144 -7.32 0.55 -1.90
C ASP A 144 -7.77 -0.66 -2.72
N PRO A 145 -7.58 -1.90 -2.23
CA PRO A 145 -7.80 -3.11 -3.00
C PRO A 145 -9.23 -3.27 -3.51
N GLN A 146 -10.20 -2.59 -2.87
CA GLN A 146 -11.61 -2.59 -3.27
C GLN A 146 -11.93 -1.47 -4.28
N GLY A 147 -11.06 -0.47 -4.40
CA GLY A 147 -11.26 0.70 -5.25
C GLY A 147 -12.39 1.62 -4.79
N ALA A 148 -12.69 1.63 -3.49
CA ALA A 148 -13.84 2.32 -2.91
C ALA A 148 -13.52 3.75 -2.46
N TYR A 149 -12.25 4.06 -2.24
CA TYR A 149 -11.82 5.26 -1.52
C TYR A 149 -10.99 6.20 -2.40
N LEU A 150 -10.02 5.68 -3.13
CA LEU A 150 -9.09 6.49 -3.92
C LEU A 150 -9.69 6.89 -5.28
N PRO A 151 -9.45 8.13 -5.76
CA PRO A 151 -9.98 8.57 -7.05
C PRO A 151 -9.28 7.86 -8.22
N ASN A 152 -10.01 7.53 -9.28
CA ASN A 152 -9.46 7.02 -10.55
C ASN A 152 -8.55 5.78 -10.39
N VAL A 153 -8.92 4.84 -9.51
CA VAL A 153 -8.26 3.52 -9.40
C VAL A 153 -9.00 2.48 -10.24
N ASN A 154 -8.33 1.37 -10.53
CA ASN A 154 -8.94 0.22 -11.20
C ASN A 154 -8.40 -1.09 -10.63
N SER A 155 -9.01 -2.21 -11.00
CA SER A 155 -8.64 -3.53 -10.46
C SER A 155 -7.20 -3.96 -10.76
N SER A 156 -6.55 -3.39 -11.78
CA SER A 156 -5.14 -3.65 -12.07
C SER A 156 -4.19 -2.77 -11.27
N ASN A 157 -4.63 -1.59 -10.83
CA ASN A 157 -3.85 -0.64 -10.02
C ASN A 157 -4.73 -0.04 -8.91
N PRO A 158 -5.08 -0.84 -7.89
CA PRO A 158 -6.01 -0.44 -6.84
C PRO A 158 -5.28 0.32 -5.72
N GLY A 159 -4.63 1.43 -6.09
CA GLY A 159 -3.81 2.23 -5.19
C GLY A 159 -3.29 3.50 -5.86
N LYS A 160 -2.61 4.34 -5.07
CA LYS A 160 -1.95 5.56 -5.55
C LYS A 160 -0.55 5.68 -4.97
N ARG A 161 0.39 6.11 -5.81
CA ARG A 161 1.71 6.60 -5.42
C ARG A 161 1.82 8.07 -5.80
N ILE A 162 2.15 8.93 -4.85
CA ILE A 162 2.27 10.38 -5.06
C ILE A 162 3.68 10.80 -4.66
N ASP A 163 4.40 11.43 -5.59
CA ASP A 163 5.62 12.17 -5.27
C ASP A 163 5.21 13.48 -4.61
N PHE A 164 5.25 13.57 -3.29
CA PHE A 164 4.79 14.76 -2.57
C PHE A 164 5.86 15.86 -2.51
N VAL A 165 7.13 15.53 -2.82
CA VAL A 165 8.25 16.49 -2.80
C VAL A 165 8.32 17.27 -4.11
N SER A 166 8.23 16.57 -5.24
CA SER A 166 8.32 17.18 -6.57
C SER A 166 7.01 17.83 -7.01
N THR A 167 5.89 17.49 -6.36
CA THR A 167 4.56 18.01 -6.72
C THR A 167 4.07 19.04 -5.71
N LYS A 168 3.11 19.87 -6.12
CA LYS A 168 2.39 20.79 -5.21
C LYS A 168 1.26 20.09 -4.44
N ALA A 169 1.28 18.76 -4.31
CA ALA A 169 0.17 18.00 -3.75
C ALA A 169 -0.21 18.46 -2.33
N LEU A 170 0.79 18.75 -1.48
CA LEU A 170 0.57 19.26 -0.12
C LEU A 170 -0.22 20.58 -0.10
N SER A 171 -0.03 21.45 -1.09
CA SER A 171 -0.74 22.74 -1.18
C SER A 171 -2.22 22.61 -1.54
N PHE A 172 -2.61 21.51 -2.20
CA PHE A 172 -3.99 21.25 -2.61
C PHE A 172 -4.73 20.34 -1.63
N TYR A 173 -4.02 19.38 -1.04
CA TYR A 173 -4.60 18.31 -0.22
C TYR A 173 -3.97 18.25 1.17
N ARG A 174 -3.81 19.41 1.83
CA ARG A 174 -3.10 19.52 3.10
C ARG A 174 -3.57 18.50 4.13
N ASP A 175 -4.88 18.36 4.28
CA ASP A 175 -5.50 17.47 5.25
C ASP A 175 -5.15 16.00 4.96
N GLN A 176 -5.00 15.62 3.69
CA GLN A 176 -4.60 14.26 3.30
C GLN A 176 -3.22 13.88 3.85
N PHE A 177 -2.32 14.85 3.98
CA PHE A 177 -0.92 14.64 4.36
C PHE A 177 -0.66 14.87 5.86
N GLU A 178 -1.54 15.57 6.55
CA GLU A 178 -1.40 15.89 7.97
C GLU A 178 -1.17 14.66 8.89
N PRO A 179 -1.81 13.50 8.67
CA PRO A 179 -1.55 12.31 9.49
C PRO A 179 -0.08 11.86 9.51
N TYR A 180 0.65 12.12 8.43
CA TYR A 180 2.05 11.68 8.25
C TYR A 180 3.07 12.67 8.81
N VAL A 181 2.62 13.81 9.36
CA VAL A 181 3.49 14.77 10.06
C VAL A 181 3.81 14.25 11.46
N VAL A 182 4.68 13.23 11.49
CA VAL A 182 5.09 12.44 12.66
C VAL A 182 6.53 11.97 12.52
N PHE A 183 7.17 11.58 13.62
CA PHE A 183 8.55 11.04 13.62
C PHE A 183 9.59 11.95 12.94
N GLY A 184 9.35 13.27 12.89
CA GLY A 184 10.21 14.24 12.22
C GLY A 184 9.94 14.42 10.72
N CYS A 185 8.94 13.73 10.16
CA CYS A 185 8.43 13.97 8.82
C CYS A 185 7.59 15.27 8.79
N ASP A 186 7.86 16.12 7.80
CA ASP A 186 7.12 17.36 7.55
C ASP A 186 6.23 17.30 6.29
N MET A 187 6.30 16.20 5.53
CA MET A 187 5.68 16.04 4.20
C MET A 187 6.07 17.12 3.17
N GLU A 188 7.15 17.86 3.43
CA GLU A 188 7.74 18.83 2.50
C GLU A 188 9.03 18.29 1.88
N LYS A 189 9.76 17.44 2.60
CA LYS A 189 11.05 16.87 2.18
C LYS A 189 11.02 15.35 2.13
N ALA A 190 12.00 14.79 1.43
CA ALA A 190 12.24 13.36 1.37
C ALA A 190 12.39 12.78 2.79
N VAL A 191 11.62 11.73 3.10
CA VAL A 191 11.70 11.03 4.37
C VAL A 191 12.86 10.05 4.36
N SER A 192 13.79 10.22 5.30
CA SER A 192 14.89 9.27 5.54
C SER A 192 14.43 8.14 6.48
N GLY A 193 13.43 7.39 6.02
CA GLY A 193 12.85 6.27 6.75
C GLY A 193 11.57 5.77 6.08
N TYR A 194 10.91 4.84 6.74
CA TYR A 194 9.68 4.19 6.30
C TYR A 194 8.61 4.34 7.37
N ILE A 195 7.58 5.12 7.08
CA ILE A 195 6.42 5.36 7.96
C ILE A 195 5.23 4.59 7.42
N VAL A 196 4.70 3.62 8.16
CA VAL A 196 3.44 2.94 7.86
C VAL A 196 2.33 3.59 8.67
N SER A 197 1.21 3.87 8.02
CA SER A 197 -0.04 4.30 8.66
C SER A 197 -1.13 3.27 8.46
N VAL A 198 -1.72 2.85 9.57
CA VAL A 198 -2.83 1.90 9.65
C VAL A 198 -3.98 2.59 10.40
N PRO A 199 -4.83 3.38 9.71
CA PRO A 199 -5.98 4.03 10.33
C PRO A 199 -6.96 2.98 10.85
N VAL A 200 -7.37 3.09 12.11
CA VAL A 200 -8.17 2.06 12.78
C VAL A 200 -9.62 2.51 12.84
N ALA A 201 -10.54 1.73 12.29
CA ALA A 201 -11.96 2.01 12.41
C ALA A 201 -12.44 1.78 13.85
N GLY A 202 -13.21 2.72 14.41
CA GLY A 202 -13.96 2.49 15.66
C GLY A 202 -13.20 2.72 16.97
N PHE A 203 -12.16 3.56 17.00
CA PHE A 203 -11.47 3.91 18.25
C PHE A 203 -12.28 4.85 19.18
N GLU A 204 -13.51 5.22 18.82
CA GLU A 204 -14.40 5.98 19.70
C GLU A 204 -15.29 5.05 20.56
N SER A 205 -15.34 5.37 21.86
CA SER A 205 -16.23 4.90 22.93
C SER A 205 -15.81 3.67 23.75
N SER A 206 -14.73 3.78 24.53
CA SER A 206 -14.61 3.04 25.80
C SER A 206 -14.12 3.88 27.00
N GLU A 207 -13.88 5.19 26.86
CA GLU A 207 -13.46 6.07 27.97
C GLU A 207 -14.54 7.11 28.35
N ARG A 208 -15.82 6.77 28.22
CA ARG A 208 -16.92 7.49 28.90
C ARG A 208 -17.56 6.55 29.94
N GLU A 209 -16.86 6.33 31.05
CA GLU A 209 -17.45 5.96 32.33
C GLU A 209 -17.17 7.05 33.36
#